data_AF-A0A2G8K0S3-F1
#
_entry.id   AF-A0A2G8K0S3-F1
#
_cell.length_a   1.000
_cell.length_b   1.000
_cell.length_c   1.000
_cell.angle_alpha   90.00
_cell.angle_beta   90.00
_cell.angle_gamma   90.00
#
_symmetry.space_group_name_H-M   'P 1'
#
loop_
_entity.id
_entity.type
_entity.pdbx_description
1 polymer ?
#
loop_
_entity_poly.entity_id
_entity_poly.type
_entity_poly.pdbx_seq_one_letter_code
_entity_poly.pdbx_strand_id
1 'polypeptide(L)'
;MGYPFFILQLLAITYTLSIPRPRWLHSAFIFISSLFFMLCWQFAQFTLLTQMLSIFATFMLGYIRLSTLRCVLQGQSVALVTAYILLFGNELLLTSYYPACLITLWVIVCLEPVFQVHSSRIALWILQSVILVAGTASFKFLISSLLHVADDAHIGNLLMSKISDYKDFHTLLYICSKEFDFIETETIFRFLYSLLLPSALAALLMVMYNLLKGEYNRWSRQGDAGIKNKIDLQTNPKEGAEFVYHIFQTCAFVIMAGLIMRLKLFLHSSTLFTELLCWHLVRPDGDGHYPSRRDNLSFQVFHFIKEPVTHRALVVALIAVMTVKGVDNIREQRGHVGDFENGRLEDALEWIKSNTPKDAVFAGAMPTTSAVKLSTGRPIVNHPHYEDTEMRERTLKVYSIYSRKPTREVYSTLRDMRVQYVILEYSWCVRRYRPGCSLPEIWDVEDAENRGKEPTCMRLKRNAGPFFKEVFKNSEYTILKLNKVSQKINSQRIEVSATE
;
A
#
# COMPACT_ATOMS: atom_id res chain seq x y z
N MET A 1 11.67 0.67 -5.91
CA MET A 1 11.78 0.27 -7.33
C MET A 1 10.50 0.56 -8.14
N GLY A 2 9.28 0.27 -7.66
CA GLY A 2 8.06 0.44 -8.46
C GLY A 2 7.56 1.89 -8.72
N TYR A 3 8.00 2.87 -7.92
CA TYR A 3 7.43 4.24 -7.98
C TYR A 3 7.59 4.98 -9.33
N PRO A 4 8.72 4.89 -10.06
CA PRO A 4 8.84 5.49 -11.39
C PRO A 4 7.83 4.93 -12.39
N PHE A 5 7.55 3.62 -12.34
CA PHE A 5 6.56 2.98 -13.20
C PHE A 5 5.13 3.44 -12.87
N PHE A 6 4.84 3.69 -11.60
CA PHE A 6 3.59 4.30 -11.19
C PHE A 6 3.40 5.72 -11.75
N ILE A 7 4.44 6.58 -11.71
CA ILE A 7 4.41 7.91 -12.33
C ILE A 7 4.19 7.80 -13.84
N LEU A 8 4.91 6.89 -14.51
CA LEU A 8 4.76 6.63 -15.93
C LEU A 8 3.32 6.21 -16.27
N GLN A 9 2.72 5.39 -15.42
CA GLN A 9 1.35 4.91 -15.57
C GLN A 9 0.32 6.03 -15.38
N LEU A 10 0.50 6.91 -14.38
CA LEU A 10 -0.34 8.10 -14.21
C LEU A 10 -0.28 9.01 -15.44
N LEU A 11 0.92 9.21 -16.00
CA LEU A 11 1.12 9.96 -17.23
C LEU A 11 0.44 9.30 -18.43
N ALA A 12 0.57 7.98 -18.58
CA ALA A 12 -0.08 7.19 -19.62
C ALA A 12 -1.60 7.35 -19.60
N ILE A 13 -2.20 7.23 -18.42
CA ILE A 13 -3.65 7.38 -18.24
C ILE A 13 -4.07 8.83 -18.55
N THR A 14 -3.38 9.82 -17.98
CA THR A 14 -3.67 11.26 -18.21
C THR A 14 -3.66 11.61 -19.70
N TYR A 15 -2.63 11.13 -20.41
CA TYR A 15 -2.50 11.33 -21.85
C TYR A 15 -3.63 10.65 -22.63
N THR A 16 -3.98 9.42 -22.26
CA THR A 16 -5.08 8.66 -22.87
C THR A 16 -6.44 9.35 -22.67
N LEU A 17 -6.68 9.94 -21.49
CA LEU A 17 -7.89 10.69 -21.17
C LEU A 17 -7.99 12.01 -21.94
N SER A 18 -6.84 12.63 -22.24
CA SER A 18 -6.77 13.90 -22.97
C SER A 18 -7.04 13.74 -24.47
N ILE A 19 -6.96 12.52 -25.02
CA ILE A 19 -7.06 12.26 -26.46
C ILE A 19 -8.49 11.89 -26.86
N PRO A 20 -9.00 12.41 -27.99
CA PRO A 20 -10.35 12.09 -28.43
C PRO A 20 -10.56 10.62 -28.83
N ARG A 21 -9.61 10.03 -29.55
CA ARG A 21 -9.71 8.67 -30.06
C ARG A 21 -8.45 7.90 -29.69
N PRO A 22 -8.47 7.15 -28.58
CA PRO A 22 -7.30 6.40 -28.19
C PRO A 22 -7.06 5.26 -29.18
N ARG A 23 -5.80 5.12 -29.61
CA ARG A 23 -5.29 4.00 -30.42
C ARG A 23 -4.73 2.89 -29.54
N TRP A 24 -4.50 1.73 -30.14
CA TRP A 24 -3.90 0.55 -29.50
C TRP A 24 -2.55 0.86 -28.80
N LEU A 25 -1.77 1.80 -29.34
CA LEU A 25 -0.50 2.26 -28.76
C LEU A 25 -0.65 2.79 -27.33
N HIS A 26 -1.75 3.48 -27.00
CA HIS A 26 -1.96 3.95 -25.63
C HIS A 26 -2.29 2.80 -24.69
N SER A 27 -3.06 1.81 -25.16
CA SER A 27 -3.31 0.58 -24.41
C SER A 27 -2.00 -0.19 -24.16
N ALA A 28 -1.11 -0.26 -25.15
CA ALA A 28 0.21 -0.87 -25.01
C ALA A 28 1.10 -0.12 -23.98
N PHE A 29 1.05 1.22 -23.97
CA PHE A 29 1.80 2.01 -22.99
C PHE A 29 1.28 1.83 -21.56
N ILE A 30 -0.05 1.79 -21.38
CA ILE A 30 -0.67 1.43 -20.09
C ILE A 30 -0.26 0.02 -19.68
N PHE A 31 -0.31 -0.94 -20.60
CA PHE A 31 0.12 -2.32 -20.36
C PHE A 31 1.55 -2.40 -19.83
N ILE A 32 2.52 -1.80 -20.54
CA ILE A 32 3.94 -1.85 -20.17
C ILE A 32 4.16 -1.21 -18.79
N SER A 33 3.62 -0.01 -18.57
CA SER A 33 3.77 0.71 -17.30
C SER A 33 3.15 -0.05 -16.12
N SER A 34 1.94 -0.59 -16.29
CA SER A 34 1.28 -1.42 -15.26
C SER A 34 2.00 -2.74 -15.00
N LEU A 35 2.53 -3.39 -16.04
CA LEU A 35 3.26 -4.65 -15.91
C LEU A 35 4.49 -4.46 -15.03
N PHE A 36 5.35 -3.49 -15.36
CA PHE A 36 6.54 -3.23 -14.55
C PHE A 36 6.19 -2.75 -13.14
N PHE A 37 5.11 -1.99 -12.98
CA PHE A 37 4.65 -1.58 -11.65
C PHE A 37 4.28 -2.79 -10.78
N MET A 38 3.51 -3.75 -11.32
CA MET A 38 3.15 -4.99 -10.61
C MET A 38 4.36 -5.89 -10.33
N LEU A 39 5.29 -6.03 -11.29
CA LEU A 39 6.50 -6.84 -11.09
C LEU A 39 7.43 -6.24 -10.04
N CYS A 40 7.53 -4.91 -9.96
CA CYS A 40 8.42 -4.22 -9.02
C CYS A 40 7.79 -3.94 -7.65
N TRP A 41 6.48 -4.11 -7.49
CA TRP A 41 5.81 -3.85 -6.22
C TRP A 41 4.60 -4.74 -5.98
N GLN A 42 4.72 -5.59 -4.95
CA GLN A 42 3.73 -6.61 -4.57
C GLN A 42 2.34 -6.09 -4.16
N PHE A 43 2.21 -4.79 -3.88
CA PHE A 43 0.95 -4.16 -3.44
C PHE A 43 0.37 -3.23 -4.50
N ALA A 44 0.91 -3.27 -5.73
CA ALA A 44 0.45 -2.43 -6.85
C ALA A 44 -1.05 -2.56 -7.11
N GLN A 45 -1.63 -3.74 -6.90
CA GLN A 45 -3.06 -4.03 -7.10
C GLN A 45 -3.99 -3.06 -6.37
N PHE A 46 -3.63 -2.58 -5.17
CA PHE A 46 -4.46 -1.61 -4.43
C PHE A 46 -4.49 -0.25 -5.12
N THR A 47 -3.33 0.21 -5.57
CA THR A 47 -3.21 1.46 -6.31
C THR A 47 -3.92 1.37 -7.66
N LEU A 48 -3.72 0.28 -8.40
CA LEU A 48 -4.39 0.03 -9.69
C LEU A 48 -5.92 -0.05 -9.53
N LEU A 49 -6.41 -0.65 -8.45
CA LEU A 49 -7.85 -0.66 -8.12
C LEU A 49 -8.40 0.76 -7.96
N THR A 50 -7.75 1.62 -7.15
CA THR A 50 -8.22 3.00 -6.99
C THR A 50 -8.21 3.79 -8.29
N GLN A 51 -7.26 3.53 -9.19
CA GLN A 51 -7.22 4.13 -10.52
C GLN A 51 -8.39 3.68 -11.39
N MET A 52 -8.71 2.38 -11.39
CA MET A 52 -9.87 1.87 -12.13
C MET A 52 -11.19 2.44 -11.60
N LEU A 53 -11.34 2.55 -10.27
CA LEU A 53 -12.50 3.18 -9.65
C LEU A 53 -12.61 4.67 -10.00
N SER A 54 -11.51 5.42 -10.00
CA SER A 54 -11.48 6.84 -10.36
C SER A 54 -11.81 7.07 -11.84
N ILE A 55 -11.29 6.23 -12.74
CA ILE A 55 -11.62 6.27 -14.17
C ILE A 55 -13.08 5.93 -14.40
N PHE A 56 -13.59 4.92 -13.69
CA PHE A 56 -15.01 4.55 -13.77
C PHE A 56 -15.90 5.69 -13.27
N ALA A 57 -15.62 6.30 -12.11
CA ALA A 57 -16.35 7.46 -11.62
C ALA A 57 -16.35 8.62 -12.64
N THR A 58 -15.23 8.84 -13.33
CA THR A 58 -15.12 9.85 -14.38
C THR A 58 -15.94 9.49 -15.63
N PHE A 59 -16.04 8.20 -15.97
CA PHE A 59 -16.95 7.68 -17.00
C PHE A 59 -18.43 7.90 -16.62
N MET A 60 -18.80 7.59 -15.37
CA MET A 60 -20.16 7.81 -14.86
C MET A 60 -20.62 9.26 -15.03
N LEU A 61 -19.74 10.22 -14.76
CA LEU A 61 -20.05 11.65 -14.92
C LEU A 61 -20.14 12.13 -16.38
N GLY A 62 -19.87 11.25 -17.36
CA GLY A 62 -19.95 11.54 -18.79
C GLY A 62 -18.76 12.32 -19.36
N TYR A 63 -17.63 12.33 -18.65
CA TYR A 63 -16.38 12.96 -19.12
C TYR A 63 -15.55 12.02 -20.02
N ILE A 64 -15.72 10.71 -19.87
CA ILE A 64 -14.96 9.70 -20.61
C ILE A 64 -15.89 8.94 -21.57
N ARG A 65 -15.39 8.64 -22.77
CA ARG A 65 -16.08 7.75 -23.74
C ARG A 65 -15.85 6.28 -23.41
N LEU A 66 -16.81 5.44 -23.78
CA LEU A 66 -16.70 3.99 -23.68
C LEU A 66 -15.44 3.44 -24.38
N SER A 67 -15.03 4.01 -25.51
CA SER A 67 -13.79 3.63 -26.22
C SER A 67 -12.53 3.87 -25.39
N THR A 68 -12.51 4.96 -24.62
CA THR A 68 -11.37 5.32 -23.76
C THR A 68 -11.33 4.42 -22.53
N LEU A 69 -12.49 4.16 -21.91
CA LEU A 69 -12.59 3.19 -20.81
C LEU A 69 -12.12 1.79 -21.27
N ARG A 70 -12.59 1.31 -22.43
CA ARG A 70 -12.15 0.04 -23.04
C ARG A 70 -10.64 0.00 -23.26
N CYS A 71 -10.05 1.07 -23.80
CA CYS A 71 -8.61 1.14 -24.04
C CYS A 71 -7.77 0.97 -22.77
N VAL A 72 -8.16 1.66 -21.68
CA VAL A 72 -7.48 1.54 -20.39
C VAL A 72 -7.70 0.15 -19.80
N LEU A 73 -8.96 -0.32 -19.80
CA LEU A 73 -9.34 -1.61 -19.24
C LEU A 73 -8.57 -2.75 -19.91
N GLN A 74 -8.46 -2.74 -21.24
CA GLN A 74 -7.68 -3.71 -22.00
C GLN A 74 -6.20 -3.72 -21.61
N GLY A 75 -5.55 -2.55 -21.51
CA GLY A 75 -4.13 -2.47 -21.14
C GLY A 75 -3.87 -3.03 -19.75
N GLN A 76 -4.75 -2.70 -18.79
CA GLN A 76 -4.68 -3.19 -17.41
C GLN A 76 -4.94 -4.70 -17.30
N SER A 77 -5.96 -5.23 -18.01
CA SER A 77 -6.26 -6.67 -17.99
C SER A 77 -5.14 -7.51 -18.60
N VAL A 78 -4.56 -7.07 -19.74
CA VAL A 78 -3.41 -7.76 -20.35
C VAL A 78 -2.20 -7.71 -19.43
N ALA A 79 -1.98 -6.58 -18.74
CA ALA A 79 -0.89 -6.44 -17.78
C ALA A 79 -1.05 -7.40 -16.60
N LEU A 80 -2.27 -7.55 -16.07
CA LEU A 80 -2.56 -8.46 -14.96
C LEU A 80 -2.27 -9.91 -15.33
N VAL A 81 -2.79 -10.38 -16.46
CA VAL A 81 -2.57 -11.77 -16.92
C VAL A 81 -1.08 -12.03 -17.15
N THR A 82 -0.39 -11.08 -17.78
CA THR A 82 1.06 -11.20 -18.03
C THR A 82 1.86 -11.20 -16.73
N ALA A 83 1.52 -10.31 -15.79
CA ALA A 83 2.17 -10.23 -14.48
C ALA A 83 1.96 -11.51 -13.68
N TYR A 84 0.75 -12.09 -13.70
CA TYR A 84 0.44 -13.35 -13.04
C TYR A 84 1.32 -14.50 -13.54
N ILE A 85 1.51 -14.61 -14.86
CA ILE A 85 2.39 -15.61 -15.46
C ILE A 85 3.85 -15.38 -15.05
N LEU A 86 4.33 -14.13 -15.15
CA LEU A 86 5.72 -13.78 -14.83
C LEU A 86 6.06 -13.87 -13.34
N LEU A 87 5.06 -13.75 -12.46
CA LEU A 87 5.18 -13.95 -11.02
C LEU A 87 4.92 -15.39 -10.60
N PHE A 88 5.01 -16.35 -11.54
CA PHE A 88 4.88 -17.78 -11.29
C PHE A 88 3.59 -18.18 -10.57
N GLY A 89 2.48 -17.55 -10.94
CA GLY A 89 1.16 -17.91 -10.40
C GLY A 89 0.89 -17.32 -9.01
N ASN A 90 1.42 -16.14 -8.69
CA ASN A 90 1.19 -15.45 -7.42
C ASN A 90 -0.30 -15.34 -7.08
N GLU A 91 -0.73 -16.11 -6.07
CA GLU A 91 -2.13 -16.25 -5.66
C GLU A 91 -2.71 -14.93 -5.11
N LEU A 92 -1.91 -14.18 -4.34
CA LEU A 92 -2.29 -12.89 -3.76
C LEU A 92 -2.73 -11.87 -4.82
N LEU A 93 -2.09 -11.89 -5.99
CA LEU A 93 -2.42 -10.98 -7.07
C LEU A 93 -3.84 -11.27 -7.60
N LEU A 94 -4.18 -12.55 -7.76
CA LEU A 94 -5.42 -13.02 -8.38
C LEU A 94 -6.63 -12.98 -7.41
N THR A 95 -6.43 -13.24 -6.12
CA THR A 95 -7.49 -13.21 -5.11
C THR A 95 -7.87 -11.81 -4.64
N SER A 96 -7.05 -10.80 -4.99
CA SER A 96 -7.32 -9.41 -4.64
C SER A 96 -8.60 -8.84 -5.28
N TYR A 97 -9.08 -7.70 -4.76
CA TYR A 97 -10.25 -7.00 -5.33
C TYR A 97 -10.01 -6.45 -6.74
N TYR A 98 -8.75 -6.33 -7.18
CA TYR A 98 -8.40 -5.72 -8.46
C TYR A 98 -8.82 -6.56 -9.68
N PRO A 99 -8.45 -7.84 -9.81
CA PRO A 99 -8.97 -8.73 -10.85
C PRO A 99 -10.50 -8.80 -10.87
N ALA A 100 -11.14 -8.95 -9.70
CA ALA A 100 -12.60 -8.98 -9.60
C ALA A 100 -13.25 -7.68 -10.10
N CYS A 101 -12.64 -6.53 -9.80
CA CYS A 101 -13.09 -5.24 -10.31
C CYS A 101 -12.92 -5.13 -11.83
N LEU A 102 -11.79 -5.59 -12.39
CA LEU A 102 -11.57 -5.61 -13.84
C LEU A 102 -12.60 -6.46 -14.58
N ILE A 103 -12.91 -7.67 -14.08
CA ILE A 103 -13.94 -8.55 -14.65
C ILE A 103 -15.30 -7.85 -14.59
N THR A 104 -15.65 -7.25 -13.45
CA THR A 104 -16.91 -6.53 -13.30
C THR A 104 -17.02 -5.34 -14.25
N LEU A 105 -15.94 -4.58 -14.43
CA LEU A 105 -15.89 -3.47 -15.38
C LEU A 105 -16.05 -3.94 -16.84
N TRP A 106 -15.48 -5.09 -17.21
CA TRP A 106 -15.73 -5.70 -18.52
C TRP A 106 -17.20 -6.06 -18.71
N VAL A 107 -17.85 -6.63 -17.69
CA VAL A 107 -19.30 -6.92 -17.72
C VAL A 107 -20.10 -5.63 -17.92
N ILE A 108 -19.81 -4.56 -17.17
CA ILE A 108 -20.50 -3.26 -17.31
C ILE A 108 -20.31 -2.70 -18.73
N VAL A 109 -19.08 -2.75 -19.26
CA VAL A 109 -18.75 -2.27 -20.61
C VAL A 109 -19.45 -3.06 -21.73
N CYS A 110 -19.73 -4.34 -21.50
CA CYS A 110 -20.50 -5.20 -22.41
C CYS A 110 -22.02 -4.94 -22.31
N LEU A 111 -22.52 -4.59 -21.12
CA LEU A 111 -23.94 -4.29 -20.86
C LEU A 111 -24.33 -2.84 -21.19
N GLU A 112 -23.35 -1.93 -21.31
CA GLU A 112 -23.55 -0.53 -21.72
C GLU A 112 -24.53 -0.30 -22.90
N PRO A 113 -24.46 -1.03 -24.03
CA PRO A 113 -25.44 -0.86 -25.12
C PRO A 113 -26.89 -1.14 -24.71
N VAL A 114 -27.11 -2.03 -23.74
CA VAL A 114 -28.46 -2.36 -23.21
C VAL A 114 -28.94 -1.27 -22.26
N PHE A 115 -28.05 -0.74 -21.42
CA PHE A 115 -28.36 0.31 -20.46
C PHE A 115 -28.84 1.62 -21.13
N GLN A 116 -28.33 1.95 -22.31
CA GLN A 116 -28.70 3.18 -23.00
C GLN A 116 -30.14 3.21 -23.54
N VAL A 117 -30.82 2.06 -23.60
CA VAL A 117 -32.16 1.95 -24.19
C VAL A 117 -33.27 2.28 -23.18
N HIS A 118 -33.06 2.11 -21.87
CA HIS A 118 -34.17 1.87 -20.94
C HIS A 118 -34.21 2.70 -19.64
N SER A 119 -33.32 3.69 -19.41
CA SER A 119 -33.28 4.35 -18.09
C SER A 119 -32.89 5.83 -18.08
N SER A 120 -33.34 6.52 -17.02
CA SER A 120 -32.89 7.86 -16.67
C SER A 120 -31.42 7.84 -16.21
N ARG A 121 -30.66 8.92 -16.45
CA ARG A 121 -29.21 8.96 -16.15
C ARG A 121 -28.87 8.67 -14.68
N ILE A 122 -29.69 9.16 -13.74
CA ILE A 122 -29.46 8.94 -12.31
C ILE A 122 -29.71 7.48 -11.94
N ALA A 123 -30.76 6.86 -12.49
CA ALA A 123 -31.03 5.43 -12.28
C ALA A 123 -29.90 4.56 -12.85
N LEU A 124 -29.35 4.94 -14.02
CA LEU A 124 -28.16 4.29 -14.57
C LEU A 124 -26.94 4.44 -13.66
N TRP A 125 -26.74 5.60 -13.06
CA TRP A 125 -25.63 5.81 -12.13
C TRP A 125 -25.69 4.90 -10.91
N ILE A 126 -26.87 4.81 -10.31
CA ILE A 126 -27.12 3.94 -9.16
C ILE A 126 -26.94 2.48 -9.58
N LEU A 127 -27.56 2.06 -10.69
CA LEU A 127 -27.51 0.68 -11.17
C LEU A 127 -26.07 0.23 -11.46
N GLN A 128 -25.30 1.02 -12.22
CA GLN A 128 -23.91 0.69 -12.57
C GLN A 128 -23.00 0.68 -11.34
N SER A 129 -23.24 1.56 -10.35
CA SER A 129 -22.50 1.55 -9.08
C SER A 129 -22.82 0.31 -8.25
N VAL A 130 -24.09 -0.09 -8.18
CA VAL A 130 -24.53 -1.32 -7.51
C VAL A 130 -23.91 -2.55 -8.19
N ILE A 131 -23.95 -2.62 -9.52
CA ILE A 131 -23.31 -3.71 -10.28
C ILE A 131 -21.81 -3.75 -10.03
N LEU A 132 -21.13 -2.61 -9.98
CA LEU A 132 -19.69 -2.56 -9.71
C LEU A 132 -19.37 -3.14 -8.33
N VAL A 133 -20.06 -2.68 -7.28
CA VAL A 133 -19.78 -3.09 -5.89
C VAL A 133 -20.18 -4.55 -5.68
N ALA A 134 -21.42 -4.91 -6.02
CA ALA A 134 -21.93 -6.27 -5.86
C ALA A 134 -21.16 -7.27 -6.74
N GLY A 135 -20.94 -6.93 -8.01
CA GLY A 135 -20.17 -7.76 -8.94
C GLY A 135 -18.74 -7.99 -8.47
N THR A 136 -18.04 -6.94 -8.02
CA THR A 136 -16.67 -7.07 -7.51
C THR A 136 -16.63 -7.96 -6.27
N ALA A 137 -17.60 -7.84 -5.35
CA ALA A 137 -17.68 -8.70 -4.17
C ALA A 137 -17.98 -10.16 -4.55
N SER A 138 -18.93 -10.39 -5.45
CA SER A 138 -19.32 -11.72 -5.93
C SER A 138 -18.17 -12.42 -6.67
N PHE A 139 -17.51 -11.73 -7.60
CA PHE A 139 -16.36 -12.29 -8.33
C PHE A 139 -15.17 -12.53 -7.40
N LYS A 140 -14.91 -11.65 -6.43
CA LYS A 140 -13.88 -11.92 -5.42
C LYS A 140 -14.18 -13.23 -4.69
N PHE A 141 -15.39 -13.37 -4.14
CA PHE A 141 -15.78 -14.57 -3.42
C PHE A 141 -15.66 -15.83 -4.27
N LEU A 142 -16.08 -15.75 -5.54
CA LEU A 142 -15.98 -16.85 -6.50
C LEU A 142 -14.52 -17.25 -6.77
N ILE A 143 -13.63 -16.28 -7.02
CA ILE A 143 -12.21 -16.53 -7.28
C ILE A 143 -11.52 -17.12 -6.05
N SER A 144 -11.75 -16.54 -4.87
CA SER A 144 -11.19 -17.05 -3.60
C SER A 144 -11.67 -18.48 -3.29
N SER A 145 -12.95 -18.77 -3.54
CA SER A 145 -13.52 -20.10 -3.36
C SER A 145 -12.94 -21.13 -4.33
N LEU A 146 -12.79 -20.76 -5.62
CA LEU A 146 -12.24 -21.63 -6.65
C LEU A 146 -10.77 -22.03 -6.37
N LEU A 147 -9.99 -21.09 -5.83
CA LEU A 147 -8.58 -21.29 -5.53
C LEU A 147 -8.34 -21.91 -4.13
N HIS A 148 -9.39 -22.10 -3.31
CA HIS A 148 -9.28 -22.53 -1.90
C HIS A 148 -8.34 -21.66 -1.05
N VAL A 149 -8.22 -20.37 -1.39
CA VAL A 149 -7.30 -19.44 -0.71
C VAL A 149 -8.08 -18.63 0.32
N ALA A 150 -7.73 -18.79 1.60
CA ALA A 150 -8.27 -18.02 2.72
C ALA A 150 -7.40 -16.78 3.10
N ASP A 151 -6.43 -16.44 2.25
CA ASP A 151 -5.29 -15.59 2.66
C ASP A 151 -5.60 -14.09 2.81
N ASP A 152 -6.64 -13.56 2.17
CA ASP A 152 -6.94 -12.12 2.18
C ASP A 152 -7.64 -11.60 3.45
N ALA A 153 -7.96 -12.48 4.42
CA ALA A 153 -8.55 -12.07 5.69
C ALA A 153 -7.64 -11.11 6.47
N HIS A 154 -6.32 -11.27 6.36
CA HIS A 154 -5.34 -10.48 7.12
C HIS A 154 -5.32 -8.99 6.74
N ILE A 155 -5.44 -8.64 5.45
CA ILE A 155 -5.45 -7.23 5.02
C ILE A 155 -6.77 -6.56 5.40
N GLY A 156 -7.89 -7.29 5.29
CA GLY A 156 -9.18 -6.83 5.79
C GLY A 156 -9.16 -6.57 7.29
N ASN A 157 -8.60 -7.50 8.07
CA ASN A 157 -8.41 -7.37 9.51
C ASN A 157 -7.50 -6.19 9.87
N LEU A 158 -6.46 -5.92 9.08
CA LEU A 158 -5.57 -4.76 9.26
C LEU A 158 -6.31 -3.42 9.03
N LEU A 159 -7.18 -3.34 8.04
CA LEU A 159 -8.00 -2.14 7.82
C LEU A 159 -9.10 -2.02 8.89
N MET A 160 -9.71 -3.15 9.27
CA MET A 160 -10.76 -3.20 10.29
C MET A 160 -10.22 -2.83 11.68
N SER A 161 -9.03 -3.30 12.06
CA SER A 161 -8.36 -2.93 13.33
C SER A 161 -7.94 -1.45 13.41
N LYS A 162 -7.89 -0.76 12.27
CA LYS A 162 -7.67 0.70 12.24
C LYS A 162 -8.93 1.53 12.33
N ILE A 163 -10.03 1.02 11.80
CA ILE A 163 -11.32 1.73 11.71
C ILE A 163 -12.25 1.33 12.88
N SER A 164 -12.00 0.18 13.49
CA SER A 164 -12.79 -0.43 14.56
C SER A 164 -11.88 -0.90 15.71
N ASP A 165 -12.47 -1.33 16.84
CA ASP A 165 -11.76 -1.80 18.03
C ASP A 165 -11.20 -3.24 17.91
N TYR A 166 -11.23 -3.83 16.71
CA TYR A 166 -10.70 -5.18 16.47
C TYR A 166 -9.18 -5.20 16.69
N LYS A 167 -8.68 -6.14 17.49
CA LYS A 167 -7.24 -6.31 17.79
C LYS A 167 -6.91 -7.79 17.81
N ASP A 168 -5.96 -8.20 17.00
CA ASP A 168 -5.32 -9.52 17.04
C ASP A 168 -3.79 -9.36 17.06
N PHE A 169 -3.05 -10.42 17.35
CA PHE A 169 -1.58 -10.36 17.36
C PHE A 169 -1.00 -9.85 16.04
N HIS A 170 -1.54 -10.35 14.92
CA HIS A 170 -1.02 -10.10 13.58
C HIS A 170 -1.16 -8.63 13.19
N THR A 171 -2.35 -8.06 13.36
CA THR A 171 -2.67 -6.65 13.11
C THR A 171 -1.87 -5.72 14.02
N LEU A 172 -1.73 -6.05 15.31
CA LEU A 172 -0.92 -5.26 16.24
C LEU A 172 0.56 -5.29 15.90
N LEU A 173 1.09 -6.41 15.40
CA LEU A 173 2.47 -6.48 14.92
C LEU A 173 2.75 -5.44 13.82
N TYR A 174 1.76 -5.15 12.97
CA TYR A 174 1.87 -4.10 11.94
C TYR A 174 1.56 -2.71 12.48
N ILE A 175 0.43 -2.51 13.16
CA ILE A 175 -0.05 -1.18 13.61
C ILE A 175 0.88 -0.56 14.65
N CYS A 176 1.57 -1.36 15.46
CA CYS A 176 2.52 -0.87 16.45
C CYS A 176 3.87 -0.42 15.88
N SER A 177 4.08 -0.56 14.57
CA SER A 177 5.21 0.03 13.86
C SER A 177 4.85 1.44 13.36
N LYS A 178 5.82 2.37 13.38
CA LYS A 178 5.59 3.78 12.99
C LYS A 178 5.11 3.92 11.54
N GLU A 179 5.38 2.91 10.72
CA GLU A 179 5.17 2.95 9.28
C GLU A 179 3.76 2.63 8.82
N PHE A 180 3.04 1.84 9.62
CA PHE A 180 1.61 1.58 9.45
C PHE A 180 0.80 2.41 10.43
N ASP A 181 1.35 3.48 10.97
CA ASP A 181 0.57 4.42 11.78
C ASP A 181 -0.17 5.43 10.90
N PHE A 182 -1.09 6.17 11.51
CA PHE A 182 -1.70 7.34 10.91
C PHE A 182 -0.66 8.43 10.60
N ILE A 183 -1.03 9.38 9.75
CA ILE A 183 -0.12 10.45 9.36
C ILE A 183 0.39 11.26 10.56
N GLU A 184 1.71 11.24 10.77
CA GLU A 184 2.35 11.96 11.87
C GLU A 184 2.18 13.48 11.67
N THR A 185 1.83 14.19 12.74
CA THR A 185 1.61 15.64 12.71
C THR A 185 2.85 16.40 12.25
N GLU A 186 4.04 15.93 12.62
CA GLU A 186 5.32 16.48 12.16
C GLU A 186 5.44 16.43 10.63
N THR A 187 4.97 15.36 10.00
CA THR A 187 4.96 15.23 8.54
C THR A 187 4.08 16.31 7.90
N ILE A 188 2.92 16.61 8.49
CA ILE A 188 2.03 17.67 8.00
C ILE A 188 2.71 19.04 8.11
N PHE A 189 3.37 19.33 9.24
CA PHE A 189 4.11 20.59 9.41
C PHE A 189 5.26 20.71 8.40
N ARG A 190 6.03 19.65 8.18
CA ARG A 190 7.06 19.62 7.13
C ARG A 190 6.48 19.91 5.74
N PHE A 191 5.26 19.45 5.44
CA PHE A 191 4.57 19.74 4.19
C PHE A 191 4.03 21.17 4.08
N LEU A 192 3.61 21.78 5.19
CA LEU A 192 3.23 23.18 5.24
C LEU A 192 4.45 24.09 5.01
N TYR A 193 5.56 23.83 5.71
CA TYR A 193 6.79 24.62 5.58
C TYR A 193 7.48 24.49 4.23
N SER A 194 7.37 23.33 3.56
CA SER A 194 7.89 23.15 2.20
C SER A 194 6.98 23.75 1.12
N LEU A 195 5.87 24.40 1.50
CA LEU A 195 4.84 24.96 0.61
C LEU A 195 4.16 23.93 -0.31
N LEU A 196 4.45 22.65 -0.13
CA LEU A 196 3.90 21.57 -0.94
C LEU A 196 2.41 21.37 -0.68
N LEU A 197 1.97 21.35 0.58
CA LEU A 197 0.56 21.17 0.90
C LEU A 197 -0.30 22.40 0.54
N PRO A 198 0.12 23.65 0.84
CA PRO A 198 -0.63 24.84 0.44
C PRO A 198 -0.79 24.99 -1.09
N SER A 199 0.27 24.73 -1.85
CA SER A 199 0.23 24.83 -3.33
C SER A 199 -0.67 23.76 -3.95
N ALA A 200 -0.57 22.50 -3.48
CA ALA A 200 -1.44 21.41 -3.90
C ALA A 200 -2.91 21.69 -3.60
N LEU A 201 -3.22 22.19 -2.41
CA LEU A 201 -4.59 22.53 -2.00
C LEU A 201 -5.14 23.68 -2.85
N ALA A 202 -4.34 24.72 -3.10
CA ALA A 202 -4.73 25.83 -3.96
C ALA A 202 -5.02 25.35 -5.39
N ALA A 203 -4.17 24.50 -5.96
CA ALA A 203 -4.39 23.92 -7.30
C ALA A 203 -5.67 23.08 -7.35
N LEU A 204 -5.90 22.22 -6.36
CA LEU A 204 -7.09 21.38 -6.29
C LEU A 204 -8.37 22.21 -6.15
N LEU A 205 -8.39 23.21 -5.27
CA LEU A 205 -9.52 24.13 -5.10
C LEU A 205 -9.79 24.91 -6.39
N MET A 206 -8.75 25.35 -7.09
CA MET A 206 -8.89 26.07 -8.35
C MET A 206 -9.49 25.18 -9.44
N VAL A 207 -8.98 23.95 -9.60
CA VAL A 207 -9.53 22.99 -10.57
C VAL A 207 -11.00 22.67 -10.24
N MET A 208 -11.32 22.43 -8.96
CA MET A 208 -12.69 22.17 -8.50
C MET A 208 -13.63 23.35 -8.79
N TYR A 209 -13.23 24.57 -8.46
CA TYR A 209 -14.02 25.78 -8.73
C TYR A 209 -14.37 25.91 -10.23
N ASN A 210 -13.41 25.63 -11.12
CA ASN A 210 -13.64 25.78 -12.55
C ASN A 210 -14.50 24.66 -13.14
N LEU A 211 -14.36 23.43 -12.66
CA LEU A 211 -15.27 22.33 -13.03
C LEU A 211 -16.71 22.67 -12.61
N LEU A 212 -16.89 23.16 -11.37
CA LEU A 212 -18.20 23.57 -10.86
C LEU A 212 -18.77 24.77 -11.63
N LYS A 213 -17.97 25.79 -11.93
CA LYS A 213 -18.37 26.94 -12.76
C LYS A 213 -18.77 26.48 -14.17
N GLY A 214 -18.02 25.55 -14.76
CA GLY A 214 -18.32 24.97 -16.06
C GLY A 214 -19.62 24.18 -16.08
N GLU A 215 -19.90 23.37 -15.05
CA GLU A 215 -21.20 22.69 -14.89
C GLU A 215 -22.33 23.68 -14.62
N TYR A 216 -22.12 24.70 -13.77
CA TYR A 216 -23.11 25.73 -13.47
C TYR A 216 -23.49 26.53 -14.72
N ASN A 217 -22.51 26.99 -15.50
CA ASN A 217 -22.76 27.71 -16.76
C ASN A 217 -23.49 26.83 -17.78
N ARG A 218 -23.18 25.54 -17.84
CA ARG A 218 -23.88 24.58 -18.70
C ARG A 218 -25.32 24.37 -18.24
N TRP A 219 -25.53 24.21 -16.94
CA TRP A 219 -26.85 24.07 -16.35
C TRP A 219 -27.72 25.33 -16.54
N SER A 220 -27.14 26.52 -16.33
CA SER A 220 -27.78 27.80 -16.55
C SER A 220 -28.15 28.02 -18.03
N ARG A 221 -27.27 27.66 -18.97
CA ARG A 221 -27.57 27.67 -20.43
C ARG A 221 -28.56 26.59 -20.85
N GLN A 222 -28.79 25.58 -20.03
CA GLN A 222 -29.73 24.49 -20.29
C GLN A 222 -31.21 24.92 -20.14
N GLY A 223 -31.47 26.12 -19.61
CA GLY A 223 -32.80 26.72 -19.52
C GLY A 223 -33.51 26.98 -20.86
N ASP A 224 -32.77 27.08 -21.98
CA ASP A 224 -33.34 27.51 -23.28
C ASP A 224 -33.35 26.44 -24.40
N ALA A 225 -32.86 25.21 -24.19
CA ALA A 225 -32.87 24.18 -25.25
C ALA A 225 -32.87 22.73 -24.72
N GLY A 226 -34.06 22.24 -24.37
CA GLY A 226 -34.26 20.94 -23.72
C GLY A 226 -34.11 19.66 -24.58
N ILE A 227 -33.91 19.76 -25.90
CA ILE A 227 -33.97 18.58 -26.79
C ILE A 227 -32.66 18.32 -27.58
N LYS A 228 -31.96 19.35 -28.08
CA LYS A 228 -30.68 19.17 -28.82
C LYS A 228 -29.52 18.65 -27.96
N ASN A 229 -29.51 18.99 -26.66
CA ASN A 229 -28.44 18.62 -25.73
C ASN A 229 -28.37 17.11 -25.39
N LYS A 230 -29.45 16.34 -25.59
CA LYS A 230 -29.47 14.90 -25.30
C LYS A 230 -28.62 14.09 -26.27
N ILE A 231 -28.59 14.47 -27.55
CA ILE A 231 -27.82 13.79 -28.61
C ILE A 231 -26.35 14.25 -28.61
N ASP A 232 -26.09 15.51 -28.28
CA ASP A 232 -24.76 16.12 -28.35
C ASP A 232 -23.83 15.69 -27.19
N LEU A 233 -24.35 15.49 -25.96
CA LEU A 233 -23.53 14.97 -24.85
C LEU A 233 -23.08 13.51 -25.02
N GLN A 234 -23.78 12.74 -25.86
CA GLN A 234 -23.48 11.32 -26.12
C GLN A 234 -22.47 11.17 -27.26
N THR A 235 -22.40 12.17 -28.15
CA THR A 235 -21.45 12.24 -29.27
C THR A 235 -20.18 13.04 -28.92
N ASN A 236 -20.28 14.00 -28.00
CA ASN A 236 -19.17 14.81 -27.50
C ASN A 236 -19.02 14.70 -25.97
N PRO A 237 -17.99 13.99 -25.45
CA PRO A 237 -17.74 13.92 -24.02
C PRO A 237 -17.43 15.30 -23.43
N LYS A 238 -17.74 15.48 -22.14
CA LYS A 238 -17.41 16.71 -21.41
C LYS A 238 -15.89 16.92 -21.39
N GLU A 239 -15.46 18.15 -21.63
CA GLU A 239 -14.05 18.54 -21.54
C GLU A 239 -13.54 18.47 -20.09
N GLY A 240 -12.27 18.10 -19.91
CA GLY A 240 -11.61 18.08 -18.60
C GLY A 240 -11.65 16.74 -17.85
N ALA A 241 -11.75 15.62 -18.57
CA ALA A 241 -11.76 14.27 -17.99
C ALA A 241 -10.52 13.96 -17.15
N GLU A 242 -9.36 14.48 -17.57
CA GLU A 242 -8.09 14.38 -16.86
C GLU A 242 -8.16 15.01 -15.46
N PHE A 243 -8.81 16.16 -15.30
CA PHE A 243 -8.92 16.84 -14.01
C PHE A 243 -9.81 16.09 -13.03
N VAL A 244 -10.97 15.65 -13.52
CA VAL A 244 -11.94 14.88 -12.73
C VAL A 244 -11.30 13.57 -12.25
N TYR A 245 -10.56 12.88 -13.13
CA TYR A 245 -9.79 11.70 -12.77
C TYR A 245 -8.78 11.98 -11.65
N HIS A 246 -7.97 13.03 -11.78
CA HIS A 246 -6.96 13.38 -10.77
C HIS A 246 -7.55 13.84 -9.44
N ILE A 247 -8.74 14.47 -9.44
CA ILE A 247 -9.47 14.78 -8.20
C ILE A 247 -9.88 13.50 -7.49
N PHE A 248 -10.56 12.58 -8.16
CA PHE A 248 -10.97 11.30 -7.55
C PHE A 248 -9.77 10.50 -7.07
N GLN A 249 -8.72 10.45 -7.89
CA GLN A 249 -7.50 9.72 -7.56
C GLN A 249 -6.77 10.34 -6.35
N THR A 250 -6.68 11.67 -6.29
CA THR A 250 -6.08 12.37 -5.15
C THR A 250 -6.89 12.14 -3.88
N CYS A 251 -8.23 12.20 -3.94
CA CYS A 251 -9.08 11.86 -2.80
C CYS A 251 -8.83 10.43 -2.29
N ALA A 252 -8.75 9.45 -3.20
CA ALA A 252 -8.43 8.07 -2.83
C ALA A 252 -7.04 7.96 -2.17
N PHE A 253 -6.03 8.66 -2.68
CA PHE A 253 -4.69 8.67 -2.09
C PHE A 253 -4.61 9.43 -0.76
N VAL A 254 -5.39 10.49 -0.55
CA VAL A 254 -5.50 11.17 0.75
C VAL A 254 -6.05 10.19 1.79
N ILE A 255 -7.12 9.46 1.46
CA ILE A 255 -7.69 8.44 2.36
C ILE A 255 -6.66 7.36 2.67
N MET A 256 -6.00 6.80 1.65
CA MET A 256 -4.98 5.77 1.85
C MET A 256 -3.76 6.27 2.65
N ALA A 257 -3.28 7.49 2.40
CA ALA A 257 -2.17 8.10 3.12
C ALA A 257 -2.53 8.45 4.56
N GLY A 258 -3.77 8.88 4.80
CA GLY A 258 -4.30 9.08 6.15
C GLY A 258 -4.32 7.78 6.94
N LEU A 259 -4.73 6.68 6.31
CA LEU A 259 -4.75 5.36 6.93
C LEU A 259 -3.35 4.78 7.13
N ILE A 260 -2.43 4.87 6.15
CA ILE A 260 -1.08 4.26 6.21
C ILE A 260 -0.02 5.28 5.82
N MET A 261 0.83 5.65 6.77
CA MET A 261 1.92 6.62 6.60
C MET A 261 2.84 6.35 5.41
N ARG A 262 3.21 5.10 5.15
CA ARG A 262 4.05 4.74 3.99
C ARG A 262 3.40 5.08 2.64
N LEU A 263 2.08 5.18 2.55
CA LEU A 263 1.37 5.47 1.30
C LEU A 263 1.30 6.97 0.96
N LYS A 264 1.81 7.87 1.81
CA LYS A 264 1.91 9.31 1.53
C LYS A 264 2.73 9.64 0.27
N LEU A 265 3.58 8.72 -0.18
CA LEU A 265 4.32 8.84 -1.42
C LEU A 265 3.40 8.94 -2.66
N PHE A 266 2.28 8.21 -2.67
CA PHE A 266 1.33 8.23 -3.78
C PHE A 266 0.55 9.54 -3.86
N LEU A 267 0.21 10.10 -2.69
CA LEU A 267 -0.42 11.42 -2.56
C LEU A 267 0.45 12.50 -3.22
N HIS A 268 1.77 12.49 -3.00
CA HIS A 268 2.67 13.49 -3.55
C HIS A 268 2.66 13.53 -5.09
N SER A 269 2.68 12.35 -5.72
CA SER A 269 2.59 12.25 -7.18
C SER A 269 1.25 12.76 -7.71
N SER A 270 0.11 12.42 -7.10
CA SER A 270 -1.18 12.87 -7.63
C SER A 270 -1.40 14.38 -7.45
N THR A 271 -0.91 14.96 -6.35
CA THR A 271 -0.95 16.41 -6.14
C THR A 271 -0.08 17.15 -7.15
N LEU A 272 1.13 16.64 -7.42
CA LEU A 272 2.04 17.24 -8.41
C LEU A 272 1.45 17.18 -9.84
N PHE A 273 0.82 16.08 -10.22
CA PHE A 273 0.11 16.01 -11.51
C PHE A 273 -1.08 16.98 -11.54
N THR A 274 -1.82 17.12 -10.45
CA THR A 274 -2.93 18.08 -10.33
C THR A 274 -2.42 19.52 -10.47
N GLU A 275 -1.30 19.86 -9.84
CA GLU A 275 -0.63 21.15 -9.99
C GLU A 275 -0.18 21.39 -11.43
N LEU A 276 0.56 20.46 -12.03
CA LEU A 276 1.04 20.58 -13.42
C LEU A 276 -0.12 20.74 -14.40
N LEU A 277 -1.20 20.00 -14.20
CA LEU A 277 -2.40 20.09 -15.04
C LEU A 277 -3.14 21.42 -14.82
N CYS A 278 -3.25 21.89 -13.58
CA CYS A 278 -3.76 23.22 -13.26
C CYS A 278 -2.93 24.31 -13.99
N TRP A 279 -1.60 24.18 -14.01
CA TRP A 279 -0.71 25.11 -14.69
C TRP A 279 -0.83 25.06 -16.22
N HIS A 280 -1.06 23.88 -16.80
CA HIS A 280 -1.34 23.73 -18.22
C HIS A 280 -2.66 24.38 -18.65
N LEU A 281 -3.65 24.47 -17.75
CA LEU A 281 -4.94 25.14 -18.00
C LEU A 281 -4.88 26.67 -17.96
N VAL A 282 -3.98 27.25 -17.17
CA VAL A 282 -3.86 28.70 -17.02
C VAL A 282 -3.03 29.33 -18.15
N ARG A 283 -2.53 28.53 -19.12
CA ARG A 283 -1.80 29.05 -20.28
C ARG A 283 -2.73 29.94 -21.13
N PRO A 284 -2.42 31.23 -21.34
CA PRO A 284 -3.10 32.07 -22.32
C PRO A 284 -2.79 31.54 -23.72
N ASP A 285 -3.83 31.20 -24.50
CA ASP A 285 -3.69 30.87 -25.91
C ASP A 285 -3.11 32.06 -26.67
N GLY A 286 -1.88 31.90 -27.16
CA GLY A 286 -1.15 32.91 -27.90
C GLY A 286 -0.45 32.39 -29.15
N ASP A 287 -0.73 31.16 -29.58
CA ASP A 287 -0.16 30.66 -30.85
C ASP A 287 -1.09 29.65 -31.53
N GLY A 288 -1.77 30.13 -32.58
CA GLY A 288 -2.83 29.43 -33.31
C GLY A 288 -2.35 28.33 -34.25
N HIS A 289 -1.61 27.33 -33.74
CA HIS A 289 -1.12 26.22 -34.57
C HIS A 289 -1.41 24.80 -34.05
N TYR A 290 -2.15 24.65 -32.95
CA TYR A 290 -2.76 23.38 -32.57
C TYR A 290 -4.27 23.57 -32.37
N PRO A 291 -5.14 22.74 -32.97
CA PRO A 291 -6.57 22.80 -32.72
C PRO A 291 -6.82 22.26 -31.31
N SER A 292 -6.71 23.13 -30.31
CA SER A 292 -6.93 22.77 -28.92
C SER A 292 -8.43 22.76 -28.65
N ARG A 293 -8.97 21.58 -28.40
CA ARG A 293 -10.36 21.30 -28.01
C ARG A 293 -10.67 21.83 -26.58
N ARG A 294 -10.18 23.01 -26.20
CA ARG A 294 -10.13 23.53 -24.81
C ARG A 294 -10.54 25.01 -24.67
N ASP A 295 -11.02 25.64 -25.73
CA ASP A 295 -11.31 27.09 -25.77
C ASP A 295 -12.37 27.55 -24.75
N ASN A 296 -13.22 26.65 -24.26
CA ASN A 296 -14.30 27.00 -23.32
C ASN A 296 -13.92 26.92 -21.84
N LEU A 297 -12.72 26.42 -21.51
CA LEU A 297 -12.22 26.34 -20.14
C LEU A 297 -11.11 27.37 -19.88
N SER A 298 -11.18 28.56 -20.51
CA SER A 298 -10.24 29.64 -20.22
C SER A 298 -10.48 30.17 -18.80
N PHE A 299 -9.49 30.02 -17.92
CA PHE A 299 -9.56 30.47 -16.53
C PHE A 299 -9.48 32.01 -16.46
N GLN A 300 -10.60 32.64 -16.10
CA GLN A 300 -10.66 34.08 -15.81
C GLN A 300 -10.27 34.45 -14.36
N VAL A 301 -9.81 33.48 -13.55
CA VAL A 301 -9.54 33.72 -12.12
C VAL A 301 -8.35 34.66 -11.90
N PHE A 302 -7.36 34.66 -12.81
CA PHE A 302 -6.30 35.66 -12.83
C PHE A 302 -6.58 36.75 -13.86
N HIS A 303 -7.66 37.52 -13.69
CA HIS A 303 -7.87 38.72 -14.51
C HIS A 303 -6.64 39.67 -14.46
N PHE A 304 -5.90 39.64 -13.34
CA PHE A 304 -4.70 40.44 -13.10
C PHE A 304 -3.44 39.97 -13.84
N ILE A 305 -3.35 38.71 -14.29
CA ILE A 305 -2.14 38.17 -14.92
C ILE A 305 -2.50 37.77 -16.35
N LYS A 306 -2.59 38.77 -17.23
CA LYS A 306 -2.95 38.57 -18.64
C LYS A 306 -1.79 38.03 -19.48
N GLU A 307 -0.55 38.21 -19.02
CA GLU A 307 0.63 37.85 -19.80
C GLU A 307 1.12 36.42 -19.51
N PRO A 308 1.34 35.59 -20.56
CA PRO A 308 1.85 34.22 -20.41
C PRO A 308 3.25 34.16 -19.79
N VAL A 309 4.02 35.26 -19.90
CA VAL A 309 5.38 35.37 -19.36
C VAL A 309 5.35 35.51 -17.84
N THR A 310 4.50 36.39 -17.31
CA THR A 310 4.33 36.60 -15.86
C THR A 310 3.88 35.32 -15.16
N HIS A 311 2.99 34.57 -15.81
CA HIS A 311 2.54 33.28 -15.30
C HIS A 311 3.67 32.24 -15.21
N ARG A 312 4.48 32.08 -16.27
CA ARG A 312 5.66 31.20 -16.26
C ARG A 312 6.69 31.63 -15.20
N ALA A 313 6.90 32.93 -15.06
CA ALA A 313 7.79 33.48 -14.04
C ALA A 313 7.31 33.15 -12.62
N LEU A 314 6.00 33.20 -12.36
CA LEU A 314 5.43 32.84 -11.05
C LEU A 314 5.60 31.35 -10.73
N VAL A 315 5.40 30.46 -11.71
CA VAL A 315 5.66 29.02 -11.55
C VAL A 315 7.14 28.76 -11.25
N VAL A 316 8.04 29.36 -12.03
CA VAL A 316 9.49 29.22 -11.81
C VAL A 316 9.89 29.76 -10.44
N ALA A 317 9.32 30.90 -10.01
CA ALA A 317 9.55 31.45 -8.69
C ALA A 317 9.06 30.52 -7.58
N LEU A 318 7.86 29.94 -7.71
CA LEU A 318 7.32 28.98 -6.75
C LEU A 318 8.23 27.73 -6.64
N ILE A 319 8.62 27.15 -7.78
CA ILE A 319 9.54 26.00 -7.81
C ILE A 319 10.89 26.38 -7.18
N ALA A 320 11.41 27.57 -7.46
CA ALA A 320 12.67 28.05 -6.87
C ALA A 320 12.58 28.15 -5.35
N VAL A 321 11.49 28.72 -4.81
CA VAL A 321 11.26 28.81 -3.35
C VAL A 321 11.15 27.41 -2.72
N MET A 322 10.38 26.51 -3.33
CA MET A 322 10.26 25.13 -2.86
C MET A 322 11.60 24.38 -2.90
N THR A 323 12.44 24.68 -3.89
CA THR A 323 13.75 24.04 -4.07
C THR A 323 14.72 24.39 -2.94
N VAL A 324 14.65 25.59 -2.35
CA VAL A 324 15.52 25.97 -1.22
C VAL A 324 15.39 24.96 -0.08
N LYS A 325 14.15 24.74 0.40
CA LYS A 325 13.91 23.76 1.46
C LYS A 325 14.10 22.32 0.99
N GLY A 326 13.81 22.04 -0.28
CA GLY A 326 14.03 20.73 -0.90
C GLY A 326 15.51 20.31 -0.89
N VAL A 327 16.43 21.23 -1.19
CA VAL A 327 17.87 20.97 -1.17
C VAL A 327 18.35 20.68 0.24
N ASP A 328 17.90 21.43 1.24
CA ASP A 328 18.25 21.17 2.64
C ASP A 328 17.81 19.77 3.08
N ASN A 329 16.57 19.40 2.75
CA ASN A 329 16.04 18.06 3.05
C ASN A 329 16.86 16.96 2.34
N ILE A 330 17.23 17.15 1.07
CA ILE A 330 18.04 16.16 0.33
C ILE A 330 19.44 16.06 0.93
N ARG A 331 20.05 17.18 1.36
CA ARG A 331 21.37 17.19 2.00
C ARG A 331 21.34 16.44 3.33
N GLU A 332 20.33 16.67 4.15
CA GLU A 332 20.11 15.94 5.40
C GLU A 332 19.97 14.43 5.12
N GLN A 333 19.11 14.05 4.17
CA GLN A 333 18.88 12.65 3.83
C GLN A 333 20.12 11.95 3.24
N ARG A 334 20.91 12.65 2.41
CA ARG A 334 22.19 12.14 1.87
C ARG A 334 23.31 12.13 2.91
N GLY A 335 23.18 12.87 4.00
CA GLY A 335 24.13 12.89 5.11
C GLY A 335 24.09 11.62 5.97
N HIS A 336 23.02 10.82 5.88
CA HIS A 336 22.93 9.52 6.53
C HIS A 336 23.74 8.46 5.76
N VAL A 337 25.05 8.40 6.02
CA VAL A 337 25.96 7.35 5.52
C VAL A 337 26.13 6.31 6.63
N GLY A 338 25.75 5.05 6.39
CA GLY A 338 25.97 3.92 7.32
C GLY A 338 24.72 3.19 7.82
N ASP A 339 23.50 3.60 7.47
CA ASP A 339 22.24 2.97 7.97
C ASP A 339 22.06 1.49 7.60
N PHE A 340 22.90 0.94 6.73
CA PHE A 340 22.87 -0.48 6.32
C PHE A 340 24.07 -1.29 6.82
N GLU A 341 25.04 -0.69 7.50
CA GLU A 341 26.15 -1.42 8.13
C GLU A 341 25.74 -1.89 9.52
N ASN A 342 25.65 -3.21 9.71
CA ASN A 342 25.33 -3.79 11.00
C ASN A 342 26.39 -4.82 11.40
N GLY A 343 27.54 -4.32 11.87
CA GLY A 343 28.64 -5.17 12.33
C GLY A 343 28.24 -6.18 13.42
N ARG A 344 27.25 -5.85 14.27
CA ARG A 344 26.75 -6.78 15.31
C ARG A 344 25.98 -7.95 14.72
N LEU A 345 25.23 -7.73 13.66
CA LEU A 345 24.56 -8.80 12.93
C LEU A 345 25.60 -9.62 12.15
N GLU A 346 26.57 -8.97 11.51
CA GLU A 346 27.67 -9.64 10.80
C GLU A 346 28.47 -10.56 11.73
N ASP A 347 28.82 -10.11 12.94
CA ASP A 347 29.50 -10.94 13.95
C ASP A 347 28.70 -12.22 14.28
N ALA A 348 27.38 -12.08 14.45
CA ALA A 348 26.49 -13.21 14.72
C ALA A 348 26.43 -14.17 13.52
N LEU A 349 26.38 -13.64 12.30
CA LEU A 349 26.35 -14.42 11.06
C LEU A 349 27.68 -15.16 10.82
N GLU A 350 28.82 -14.52 11.09
CA GLU A 350 30.15 -15.12 10.99
C GLU A 350 30.33 -16.25 12.02
N TRP A 351 29.83 -16.03 13.25
CA TRP A 351 29.80 -17.08 14.27
C TRP A 351 28.93 -18.27 13.84
N ILE A 352 27.72 -18.02 13.32
CA ILE A 352 26.84 -19.06 12.79
C ILE A 352 27.57 -19.83 11.68
N LYS A 353 28.25 -19.11 10.79
CA LYS A 353 28.98 -19.68 9.66
C LYS A 353 30.09 -20.64 10.10
N SER A 354 30.80 -20.29 11.17
CA SER A 354 31.98 -21.01 11.64
C SER A 354 31.67 -22.13 12.65
N ASN A 355 30.61 -21.97 13.45
CA ASN A 355 30.36 -22.82 14.63
C ASN A 355 29.14 -23.74 14.53
N THR A 356 28.37 -23.66 13.44
CA THR A 356 27.17 -24.50 13.26
C THR A 356 27.20 -25.31 11.98
N PRO A 357 26.68 -26.56 12.00
CA PRO A 357 26.60 -27.39 10.81
C PRO A 357 25.62 -26.80 9.80
N LYS A 358 25.73 -27.22 8.53
CA LYS A 358 24.95 -26.63 7.42
C LYS A 358 23.44 -26.92 7.51
N ASP A 359 23.06 -27.99 8.21
CA ASP A 359 21.68 -28.43 8.45
C ASP A 359 21.09 -27.87 9.76
N ALA A 360 21.85 -27.02 10.49
CA ALA A 360 21.36 -26.39 11.71
C ALA A 360 20.16 -25.49 11.43
N VAL A 361 19.07 -25.70 12.17
CA VAL A 361 17.79 -24.99 11.98
C VAL A 361 17.68 -23.81 12.95
N PHE A 362 17.45 -22.63 12.39
CA PHE A 362 17.35 -21.36 13.13
C PHE A 362 15.92 -20.80 13.18
N ALA A 363 15.60 -20.12 14.28
CA ALA A 363 14.40 -19.29 14.44
C ALA A 363 14.77 -17.95 15.10
N GLY A 364 13.93 -16.92 14.92
CA GLY A 364 14.19 -15.60 15.49
C GLY A 364 13.26 -14.54 14.90
N ALA A 365 13.62 -13.27 15.03
CA ALA A 365 12.88 -12.22 14.32
C ALA A 365 13.02 -12.39 12.80
N MET A 366 11.93 -12.14 12.06
CA MET A 366 11.88 -12.29 10.60
C MET A 366 13.05 -11.63 9.82
N PRO A 367 13.47 -10.38 10.10
CA PRO A 367 14.59 -9.77 9.38
C PRO A 367 15.90 -10.52 9.63
N THR A 368 16.12 -10.95 10.87
CA THR A 368 17.35 -11.63 11.29
C THR A 368 17.43 -13.04 10.71
N THR A 369 16.34 -13.81 10.71
CA THR A 369 16.35 -15.14 10.08
C THR A 369 16.55 -15.06 8.58
N SER A 370 16.03 -14.01 7.92
CA SER A 370 16.30 -13.76 6.49
C SER A 370 17.79 -13.55 6.22
N ALA A 371 18.45 -12.73 7.05
CA ALA A 371 19.89 -12.51 6.95
C ALA A 371 20.68 -13.82 7.19
N VAL A 372 20.26 -14.65 8.14
CA VAL A 372 20.86 -15.98 8.35
C VAL A 372 20.74 -16.82 7.09
N LYS A 373 19.54 -16.94 6.50
CA LYS A 373 19.36 -17.78 5.31
C LYS A 373 20.21 -17.28 4.13
N LEU A 374 20.23 -15.98 3.88
CA LEU A 374 20.95 -15.38 2.75
C LEU A 374 22.48 -15.44 2.92
N SER A 375 22.99 -15.07 4.11
CA SER A 375 24.44 -14.96 4.32
C SER A 375 25.11 -16.28 4.69
N THR A 376 24.37 -17.21 5.30
CA THR A 376 24.95 -18.44 5.84
C THR A 376 24.40 -19.71 5.17
N GLY A 377 23.27 -19.64 4.47
CA GLY A 377 22.62 -20.78 3.83
C GLY A 377 21.84 -21.72 4.77
N ARG A 378 21.89 -21.50 6.09
CA ARG A 378 21.25 -22.39 7.08
C ARG A 378 19.73 -22.42 6.93
N PRO A 379 19.08 -23.57 7.15
CA PRO A 379 17.62 -23.65 7.23
C PRO A 379 17.04 -22.73 8.31
N ILE A 380 15.89 -22.12 8.01
CA ILE A 380 15.14 -21.26 8.93
C ILE A 380 13.70 -21.73 9.07
N VAL A 381 13.12 -21.57 10.26
CA VAL A 381 11.72 -21.98 10.54
C VAL A 381 10.72 -20.91 10.14
N ASN A 382 11.06 -19.64 10.32
CA ASN A 382 10.20 -18.51 10.05
C ASN A 382 10.92 -17.43 9.21
N HIS A 383 10.18 -16.78 8.32
CA HIS A 383 10.68 -15.73 7.44
C HIS A 383 9.60 -14.69 7.09
N PRO A 384 9.96 -13.53 6.50
CA PRO A 384 9.06 -12.39 6.29
C PRO A 384 7.95 -12.56 5.24
N HIS A 385 7.70 -13.77 4.72
CA HIS A 385 6.56 -13.97 3.82
C HIS A 385 5.36 -14.24 4.72
N TYR A 386 4.79 -13.16 5.24
CA TYR A 386 3.70 -13.19 6.20
C TYR A 386 2.33 -13.26 5.52
N GLU A 387 2.30 -13.27 4.20
CA GLU A 387 1.09 -13.42 3.42
C GLU A 387 0.56 -14.87 3.54
N ASP A 388 1.47 -15.85 3.54
CA ASP A 388 1.18 -17.26 3.72
C ASP A 388 0.68 -17.57 5.15
N THR A 389 -0.44 -18.27 5.25
CA THR A 389 -1.10 -18.59 6.53
C THR A 389 -0.23 -19.51 7.40
N GLU A 390 0.43 -20.53 6.84
CA GLU A 390 1.29 -21.44 7.59
C GLU A 390 2.50 -20.71 8.17
N MET A 391 3.13 -19.84 7.38
CA MET A 391 4.28 -19.04 7.80
C MET A 391 3.91 -18.02 8.89
N ARG A 392 2.69 -17.45 8.84
CA ARG A 392 2.14 -16.62 9.92
C ARG A 392 2.04 -17.38 11.23
N GLU A 393 1.45 -18.57 11.21
CA GLU A 393 1.30 -19.42 12.39
C GLU A 393 2.65 -19.85 12.97
N ARG A 394 3.60 -20.24 12.11
CA ARG A 394 4.97 -20.56 12.54
C ARG A 394 5.63 -19.36 13.19
N THR A 395 5.46 -18.16 12.63
CA THR A 395 6.05 -16.95 13.19
C THR A 395 5.42 -16.58 14.54
N LEU A 396 4.10 -16.70 14.68
CA LEU A 396 3.40 -16.51 15.95
C LEU A 396 3.98 -17.44 17.04
N LYS A 397 4.19 -18.71 16.71
CA LYS A 397 4.81 -19.70 17.59
C LYS A 397 6.25 -19.34 17.95
N VAL A 398 7.07 -18.89 17.00
CA VAL A 398 8.45 -18.42 17.27
C VAL A 398 8.44 -17.19 18.18
N TYR A 399 7.52 -16.25 17.95
CA TYR A 399 7.45 -15.00 18.71
C TYR A 399 6.91 -15.21 20.13
N SER A 400 6.42 -16.42 20.47
CA SER A 400 6.11 -16.82 21.85
C SER A 400 7.31 -16.67 22.80
N ILE A 401 8.55 -16.64 22.31
CA ILE A 401 9.73 -16.32 23.13
C ILE A 401 9.70 -14.92 23.74
N TYR A 402 8.98 -13.97 23.11
CA TYR A 402 8.76 -12.62 23.61
C TYR A 402 7.51 -12.49 24.48
N SER A 403 6.69 -13.55 24.57
CA SER A 403 5.50 -13.59 25.43
C SER A 403 5.85 -13.66 26.93
N ARG A 404 4.82 -13.74 27.77
CA ARG A 404 4.95 -14.00 29.22
C ARG A 404 4.74 -15.46 29.61
N LYS A 405 4.67 -16.39 28.65
CA LYS A 405 4.48 -17.82 28.90
C LYS A 405 5.58 -18.45 29.76
N PRO A 406 5.37 -19.61 30.39
CA PRO A 406 6.45 -20.34 31.03
C PRO A 406 7.54 -20.77 30.03
N THR A 407 8.82 -20.69 30.41
CA THR A 407 9.95 -21.07 29.54
C THR A 407 9.85 -22.51 29.02
N ARG A 408 9.26 -23.41 29.81
CA ARG A 408 9.01 -24.81 29.44
C ARG A 408 8.05 -24.93 28.25
N GLU A 409 6.99 -24.12 28.22
CA GLU A 409 6.00 -24.13 27.16
C GLU A 409 6.61 -23.60 25.86
N VAL A 410 7.30 -22.46 25.93
CA VAL A 410 8.03 -21.88 24.78
C VAL A 410 9.06 -22.87 24.22
N TYR A 411 9.80 -23.57 25.09
CA TYR A 411 10.73 -24.62 24.67
C TYR A 411 10.04 -25.78 23.95
N SER A 412 8.87 -26.24 24.43
CA SER A 412 8.11 -27.30 23.77
C SER A 412 7.69 -26.86 22.37
N THR A 413 7.08 -25.67 22.26
CA THR A 413 6.62 -25.10 21.00
C THR A 413 7.75 -24.99 19.97
N LEU A 414 8.93 -24.48 20.36
CA LEU A 414 10.09 -24.38 19.48
C LEU A 414 10.65 -25.76 19.10
N ARG A 415 10.66 -26.71 20.04
CA ARG A 415 11.11 -28.09 19.79
C ARG A 415 10.20 -28.84 18.83
N ASP A 416 8.88 -28.65 18.94
CA ASP A 416 7.89 -29.28 18.07
C ASP A 416 8.04 -28.82 16.60
N MET A 417 8.47 -27.56 16.41
CA MET A 417 8.86 -27.02 15.10
C MET A 417 10.29 -27.39 14.66
N ARG A 418 10.97 -28.28 15.41
CA ARG A 418 12.34 -28.76 15.15
C ARG A 418 13.40 -27.65 15.11
N VAL A 419 13.19 -26.57 15.86
CA VAL A 419 14.18 -25.51 16.04
C VAL A 419 15.37 -26.06 16.83
N GLN A 420 16.59 -25.76 16.39
CA GLN A 420 17.82 -26.12 17.12
C GLN A 420 18.47 -24.91 17.79
N TYR A 421 18.42 -23.75 17.13
CA TYR A 421 18.95 -22.49 17.60
C TYR A 421 17.89 -21.40 17.49
N VAL A 422 17.76 -20.58 18.52
CA VAL A 422 16.91 -19.39 18.50
C VAL A 422 17.77 -18.15 18.70
N ILE A 423 17.60 -17.15 17.83
CA ILE A 423 18.28 -15.86 17.91
C ILE A 423 17.35 -14.91 18.66
N LEU A 424 17.80 -14.50 19.85
CA LEU A 424 17.10 -13.56 20.69
C LEU A 424 17.70 -12.17 20.53
N GLU A 425 16.88 -11.25 20.06
CA GLU A 425 17.18 -9.83 20.02
C GLU A 425 16.57 -9.12 21.23
N TYR A 426 17.40 -8.46 22.02
CA TYR A 426 16.94 -7.84 23.26
C TYR A 426 16.07 -6.60 23.05
N SER A 427 16.29 -5.88 21.94
CA SER A 427 15.50 -4.71 21.58
C SER A 427 14.00 -5.04 21.58
N TRP A 428 13.61 -6.15 20.97
CA TRP A 428 12.23 -6.63 20.90
C TRP A 428 11.59 -6.99 22.25
N CYS A 429 12.38 -7.27 23.29
CA CYS A 429 11.87 -7.57 24.63
C CYS A 429 11.39 -6.34 25.40
N VAL A 430 12.01 -5.18 25.15
CA VAL A 430 11.85 -3.97 25.97
C VAL A 430 11.29 -2.80 25.17
N ARG A 431 11.53 -2.78 23.85
CA ARG A 431 11.13 -1.69 22.97
C ARG A 431 9.62 -1.48 23.07
N ARG A 432 9.25 -0.27 23.46
CA ARG A 432 7.87 0.18 23.61
C ARG A 432 7.73 1.54 22.96
N TYR A 433 7.09 1.58 21.80
CA TYR A 433 6.82 2.84 21.10
C TYR A 433 5.64 3.59 21.71
N ARG A 434 4.62 2.84 22.10
CA ARG A 434 3.38 3.31 22.72
C ARG A 434 2.90 2.30 23.77
N PRO A 435 2.08 2.71 24.74
CA PRO A 435 1.41 1.77 25.62
C PRO A 435 0.63 0.72 24.81
N GLY A 436 0.84 -0.57 25.09
CA GLY A 436 0.20 -1.67 24.36
C GLY A 436 0.95 -2.14 23.10
N CYS A 437 2.11 -1.57 22.78
CA CYS A 437 2.86 -1.84 21.55
C CYS A 437 4.26 -2.42 21.77
N SER A 438 4.57 -2.92 22.96
CA SER A 438 5.71 -3.83 23.13
C SER A 438 5.28 -5.26 22.76
N LEU A 439 6.19 -6.08 22.22
CA LEU A 439 5.87 -7.46 21.85
C LEU A 439 5.25 -8.29 23.00
N PRO A 440 5.69 -8.16 24.26
CA PRO A 440 4.99 -8.80 25.37
C PRO A 440 3.54 -8.34 25.53
N GLU A 441 3.26 -7.03 25.37
CA GLU A 441 1.89 -6.49 25.45
C GLU A 441 1.02 -6.93 24.26
N ILE A 442 1.61 -7.07 23.06
CA ILE A 442 0.92 -7.60 21.89
C ILE A 442 0.54 -9.07 22.13
N TRP A 443 1.43 -9.87 22.73
CA TRP A 443 1.13 -11.24 23.12
C TRP A 443 0.05 -11.30 24.22
N ASP A 444 -0.01 -10.33 25.14
CA ASP A 444 -1.03 -10.30 26.21
C ASP A 444 -2.49 -10.26 25.66
N VAL A 445 -2.69 -9.92 24.37
CA VAL A 445 -4.01 -9.98 23.70
C VAL A 445 -4.43 -11.43 23.38
N GLU A 446 -3.48 -12.27 22.98
CA GLU A 446 -3.71 -13.69 22.68
C GLU A 446 -3.61 -14.57 23.94
N ASP A 447 -2.81 -14.14 24.93
CA ASP A 447 -2.56 -14.86 26.18
C ASP A 447 -2.83 -13.98 27.39
N ALA A 448 -4.12 -13.79 27.68
CA ALA A 448 -4.56 -13.00 28.83
C ALA A 448 -4.18 -13.65 30.18
N GLU A 449 -3.98 -14.96 30.24
CA GLU A 449 -3.70 -15.72 31.48
C GLU A 449 -2.31 -15.40 32.06
N ASN A 450 -1.32 -15.18 31.19
CA ASN A 450 0.04 -14.86 31.61
C ASN A 450 0.30 -13.36 31.75
N ARG A 451 -0.74 -12.53 31.60
CA ARG A 451 -0.64 -11.07 31.70
C ARG A 451 -0.07 -10.66 33.06
N GLY A 452 0.87 -9.71 33.04
CA GLY A 452 1.52 -9.21 34.26
C GLY A 452 2.74 -10.00 34.74
N LYS A 453 2.98 -11.23 34.24
CA LYS A 453 4.20 -11.99 34.54
C LYS A 453 5.44 -11.39 33.85
N GLU A 454 6.64 -11.72 34.31
CA GLU A 454 7.88 -11.27 33.66
C GLU A 454 8.00 -11.89 32.24
N PRO A 455 8.34 -11.13 31.18
CA PRO A 455 8.50 -11.68 29.83
C PRO A 455 9.55 -12.81 29.76
N THR A 456 9.28 -13.85 28.97
CA THR A 456 10.15 -15.03 28.84
C THR A 456 11.54 -14.65 28.37
N CYS A 457 11.66 -13.75 27.40
CA CYS A 457 12.96 -13.33 26.92
C CYS A 457 13.81 -12.56 27.96
N MET A 458 13.18 -11.86 28.92
CA MET A 458 13.89 -11.25 30.06
C MET A 458 14.40 -12.32 31.02
N ARG A 459 13.60 -13.36 31.26
CA ARG A 459 14.01 -14.54 32.05
C ARG A 459 15.19 -15.26 31.40
N LEU A 460 15.12 -15.50 30.09
CA LEU A 460 16.19 -16.14 29.32
C LEU A 460 17.49 -15.32 29.31
N LYS A 461 17.40 -13.99 29.30
CA LYS A 461 18.58 -13.11 29.41
C LYS A 461 19.28 -13.24 30.77
N ARG A 462 18.53 -13.44 31.86
CA ARG A 462 19.12 -13.64 33.20
C ARG A 462 19.64 -15.07 33.36
N ASN A 463 18.84 -16.05 32.98
CA ASN A 463 19.19 -17.46 33.03
C ASN A 463 18.45 -18.26 31.95
N ALA A 464 19.19 -18.75 30.96
CA ALA A 464 18.65 -19.54 29.86
C ALA A 464 18.33 -21.00 30.25
N GLY A 465 18.98 -21.52 31.30
CA GLY A 465 18.83 -22.90 31.73
C GLY A 465 17.47 -23.20 32.38
N PRO A 466 17.02 -24.47 32.41
CA PRO A 466 17.70 -25.67 31.90
C PRO A 466 17.40 -25.99 30.42
N PHE A 467 16.42 -25.31 29.82
CA PHE A 467 15.91 -25.65 28.48
C PHE A 467 16.76 -25.11 27.33
N PHE A 468 17.43 -23.98 27.56
CA PHE A 468 18.29 -23.32 26.57
C PHE A 468 19.73 -23.22 27.09
N LYS A 469 20.68 -23.18 26.17
CA LYS A 469 22.09 -22.92 26.43
C LYS A 469 22.55 -21.74 25.58
N GLU A 470 23.04 -20.70 26.23
CA GLU A 470 23.70 -19.58 25.53
C GLU A 470 24.98 -20.06 24.85
N VAL A 471 25.10 -19.82 23.55
CA VAL A 471 26.26 -20.26 22.73
C VAL A 471 26.99 -19.09 22.06
N PHE A 472 26.31 -17.96 21.90
CA PHE A 472 26.89 -16.71 21.42
C PHE A 472 26.12 -15.53 22.00
N LYS A 473 26.82 -14.43 22.25
CA LYS A 473 26.22 -13.19 22.74
C LYS A 473 27.06 -11.99 22.32
N ASN A 474 26.41 -10.98 21.79
CA ASN A 474 26.95 -9.64 21.65
C ASN A 474 25.98 -8.61 22.26
N SER A 475 26.17 -7.32 21.99
CA SER A 475 25.39 -6.25 22.61
C SER A 475 23.91 -6.22 22.18
N GLU A 476 23.53 -6.90 21.10
CA GLU A 476 22.16 -6.86 20.55
C GLU A 476 21.54 -8.25 20.36
N TYR A 477 22.34 -9.22 19.88
CA TYR A 477 21.94 -10.58 19.54
C TYR A 477 22.50 -11.60 20.54
N THR A 478 21.66 -12.54 20.94
CA THR A 478 22.06 -13.72 21.73
C THR A 478 21.56 -14.97 21.02
N ILE A 479 22.45 -15.93 20.76
CA ILE A 479 22.07 -17.21 20.14
C ILE A 479 21.94 -18.24 21.25
N LEU A 480 20.76 -18.83 21.36
CA LEU A 480 20.41 -19.85 22.33
C LEU A 480 20.23 -21.19 21.60
N LYS A 481 20.99 -22.20 22.02
CA LYS A 481 20.81 -23.58 21.58
C LYS A 481 19.76 -24.27 22.44
N LEU A 482 18.82 -24.99 21.83
CA LEU A 482 17.86 -25.80 22.56
C LEU A 482 18.57 -27.05 23.10
N ASN A 483 18.47 -27.28 24.41
CA ASN A 483 19.03 -28.49 25.03
C ASN A 483 18.17 -29.69 24.68
N LYS A 484 18.78 -30.86 24.46
CA LYS A 484 18.04 -32.13 24.39
C LYS A 484 17.66 -32.55 25.81
N VAL A 485 16.66 -31.89 26.39
CA VAL A 485 16.12 -32.34 27.69
C VAL A 485 15.31 -33.60 27.42
N SER A 486 15.88 -34.76 27.78
CA SER A 486 15.12 -36.02 27.91
C SER A 486 14.01 -35.78 28.93
N GLN A 487 12.78 -36.20 28.63
CA GLN A 487 11.57 -36.03 29.45
C GLN A 487 11.64 -36.66 30.88
N LYS A 488 12.81 -37.10 31.35
CA LYS A 488 13.01 -37.78 32.64
C LYS A 488 12.91 -36.88 33.89
N ILE A 489 12.76 -35.56 33.77
CA ILE A 489 12.75 -34.65 34.93
C ILE A 489 11.38 -34.62 35.66
N ASN A 490 10.32 -35.19 35.10
CA ASN A 490 9.01 -35.21 35.77
C ASN A 490 8.86 -36.33 36.83
N SER A 491 9.76 -37.31 36.91
CA SER A 491 9.67 -38.39 37.93
C SER A 491 10.44 -38.07 39.21
N GLN A 492 11.57 -37.35 39.14
CA GLN A 492 12.42 -37.11 40.30
C GLN A 492 12.01 -35.92 41.18
N ARG A 493 11.06 -35.08 40.75
CA ARG A 493 10.58 -33.95 41.58
C ARG A 493 9.26 -34.25 42.31
N ILE A 494 8.62 -35.38 42.03
CA ILE A 494 7.42 -35.84 42.76
C ILE A 494 7.83 -36.71 43.98
N GLU A 495 8.94 -37.46 43.91
CA GLU A 495 9.40 -38.28 45.04
C GLU A 495 10.00 -37.47 46.21
N VAL A 496 10.64 -36.32 45.93
CA VAL A 496 11.25 -35.49 46.99
C VAL A 496 10.20 -34.68 47.77
N SER A 497 9.02 -34.44 47.22
CA SER A 497 7.91 -33.78 47.95
C SER A 497 6.98 -34.77 48.67
N ALA A 498 7.23 -36.08 48.56
CA ALA A 498 6.49 -37.13 49.26
C ALA A 498 7.28 -37.72 50.44
N THR A 499 8.49 -37.21 50.71
CA THR A 499 9.39 -37.68 51.78
C THR A 499 9.98 -36.53 52.61
N GLU A 500 9.22 -35.46 52.81
CA GLU A 500 9.42 -34.49 53.91
C GLU A 500 8.08 -34.09 54.53
#